data_AF-A4AEP9-F1
#
_entry.id   AF-A4AEP9-F1
#
_cell.length_a   1.000
_cell.length_b   1.000
_cell.length_c   1.000
_cell.angle_alpha   90.00
_cell.angle_beta   90.00
_cell.angle_gamma   90.00
#
_symmetry.space_group_name_H-M   'P 1'
#
loop_
_entity.id
_entity.type
_entity.pdbx_description
1 polymer ?
#
loop_
_entity_poly.entity_id
_entity_poly.type
_entity_poly.pdbx_seq_one_letter_code
_entity_poly.pdbx_strand_id
1 'polypeptide(L)'
;MRRELVNWSIVLGLIIAAFVTTVIVLNSTLFSSGGFVRSYLSALARHDMSSALEIADIHLPKEHGAASDDGAGAQPIDTTGAGSMLLAGSHDLLRPSALSSLKDIAVVDSTINPDGTETVTFNFELDGRSSQSTFTVQRSGARFGVFADWEFVTAPLTIVRLTVLNAQEFTANGSEFVAPAQDTPSAYVVLTPSSFDITHASTFLKAEPIVVSATEPGSTVRARLDVVANEALIAKVQREVDGYLDECATQVVLLPTGCPFGQPMSNRIVTTPEWSIAKYPPVNLTPGAEPASWLMPATDAAAHLRVDVRSIFDGSVSTFDKDVNFSASYLVTFLPDDELLITAQYPD
;
A
#
# COMPACT_ATOMS: atom_id res chain seq x y z
N MET A 1 19.06 -30.31 -70.37
CA MET A 1 18.52 -28.92 -70.39
C MET A 1 17.00 -28.82 -70.13
N ARG A 2 16.06 -29.13 -71.05
CA ARG A 2 14.61 -28.91 -70.77
C ARG A 2 14.03 -29.72 -69.59
N ARG A 3 14.40 -31.00 -69.43
CA ARG A 3 13.93 -31.84 -68.31
C ARG A 3 14.54 -31.44 -66.96
N GLU A 4 15.80 -31.01 -66.95
CA GLU A 4 16.46 -30.52 -65.74
C GLU A 4 15.84 -29.20 -65.29
N LEU A 5 15.58 -28.27 -66.22
CA LEU A 5 14.87 -27.03 -65.89
C LEU A 5 13.47 -27.30 -65.31
N VAL A 6 12.72 -28.25 -65.86
CA VAL A 6 11.40 -28.64 -65.30
C VAL A 6 11.54 -29.24 -63.90
N ASN A 7 12.51 -30.13 -63.67
CA ASN A 7 12.74 -30.71 -62.34
C ASN A 7 13.17 -29.63 -61.32
N TRP A 8 14.07 -28.73 -61.69
CA TRP A 8 14.49 -27.61 -60.84
C TRP A 8 13.34 -26.64 -60.55
N SER A 9 12.46 -26.38 -61.52
CA SER A 9 11.25 -25.58 -61.30
C SER A 9 10.25 -26.26 -60.37
N ILE A 10 10.08 -27.59 -60.46
CA ILE A 10 9.21 -28.36 -59.54
C ILE A 10 9.80 -28.33 -58.12
N VAL A 11 11.10 -28.57 -57.97
CA VAL A 11 11.78 -28.52 -56.68
C VAL A 11 11.69 -27.12 -56.06
N LEU A 12 11.94 -26.07 -56.84
CA LEU A 12 11.79 -24.68 -56.39
C LEU A 12 10.35 -24.38 -55.96
N GLY A 13 9.37 -24.82 -56.75
CA GLY A 13 7.95 -24.66 -56.41
C GLY A 13 7.58 -25.34 -55.09
N LEU A 14 8.10 -26.55 -54.84
CA LEU A 14 7.90 -27.27 -53.58
C LEU A 14 8.55 -26.54 -52.38
N ILE A 15 9.74 -26.00 -52.56
CA ILE A 15 10.43 -25.23 -51.51
C ILE A 15 9.64 -23.96 -51.18
N ILE A 16 9.15 -23.23 -52.19
CA ILE A 16 8.33 -22.03 -51.99
C ILE A 16 7.03 -22.38 -51.28
N ALA A 17 6.35 -23.46 -51.70
CA ALA A 17 5.13 -23.91 -51.05
C ALA A 17 5.38 -24.26 -49.57
N ALA A 18 6.43 -25.03 -49.28
CA ALA A 18 6.82 -25.37 -47.91
C ALA A 18 7.15 -24.12 -47.06
N PHE A 19 7.85 -23.15 -47.64
CA PHE A 19 8.14 -21.88 -46.98
C PHE A 19 6.86 -21.08 -46.67
N VAL A 20 5.96 -20.93 -47.65
CA VAL A 20 4.69 -20.22 -47.45
C VAL A 20 3.82 -20.91 -46.40
N THR A 21 3.72 -22.24 -46.43
CA THR A 21 3.02 -23.00 -45.39
C THR A 21 3.64 -22.76 -44.02
N THR A 22 4.97 -22.75 -43.92
CA THR A 22 5.68 -22.47 -42.66
C THR A 22 5.37 -21.05 -42.16
N VAL A 23 5.41 -20.04 -43.03
CA VAL A 23 5.07 -18.66 -42.69
C VAL A 23 3.63 -18.56 -42.18
N ILE A 24 2.66 -19.20 -42.87
CA ILE A 24 1.25 -19.20 -42.45
C ILE A 24 1.10 -19.83 -41.06
N VAL A 25 1.73 -20.98 -40.83
CA VAL A 25 1.68 -21.68 -39.54
C VAL A 25 2.32 -20.84 -38.44
N LEU A 26 3.46 -20.20 -38.71
CA LEU A 26 4.11 -19.33 -37.72
C LEU A 26 3.28 -18.08 -37.42
N ASN A 27 2.63 -17.49 -38.42
CA ASN A 27 1.78 -16.31 -38.26
C ASN A 27 0.45 -16.60 -37.55
N SER A 28 -0.03 -17.83 -37.62
CA SER A 28 -1.21 -18.27 -36.86
C SER A 28 -0.90 -18.76 -35.45
N THR A 29 0.38 -19.01 -35.13
CA THR A 29 0.80 -19.53 -33.83
C THR A 29 1.67 -18.53 -33.06
N LEU A 30 2.95 -18.40 -33.42
CA LEU A 30 3.93 -17.58 -32.69
C LEU A 30 3.78 -16.08 -32.97
N PHE A 31 3.56 -15.70 -34.23
CA PHE A 31 3.36 -14.31 -34.64
C PHE A 31 1.87 -13.94 -34.74
N SER A 32 1.05 -14.59 -33.92
CA SER A 32 -0.36 -14.23 -33.71
C SER A 32 -0.50 -13.20 -32.59
N SER A 33 -1.66 -12.54 -32.49
CA SER A 33 -2.00 -11.65 -31.36
C SER A 33 -1.84 -12.36 -30.01
N GLY A 34 -2.35 -13.59 -29.90
CA GLY A 34 -2.17 -14.43 -28.71
C GLY A 34 -0.71 -14.82 -28.46
N GLY A 35 0.07 -15.10 -29.51
CA GLY A 35 1.51 -15.37 -29.38
C GLY A 35 2.27 -14.18 -28.80
N PHE A 36 1.97 -12.97 -29.27
CA PHE A 36 2.54 -11.72 -28.78
C PHE A 36 2.20 -11.47 -27.31
N VAL A 37 0.92 -11.47 -26.93
CA VAL A 37 0.51 -11.26 -25.52
C VAL A 37 1.06 -12.36 -24.61
N ARG A 38 1.10 -13.62 -25.08
CA ARG A 38 1.71 -14.72 -24.33
C ARG A 38 3.21 -14.51 -24.11
N SER A 39 3.93 -13.91 -25.06
CA SER A 39 5.36 -13.61 -24.92
C SER A 39 5.60 -12.60 -23.79
N TYR A 40 4.76 -11.56 -23.72
CA TYR A 40 4.72 -10.59 -22.62
C TYR A 40 4.41 -11.25 -21.27
N LEU A 41 3.32 -12.02 -21.18
CA LEU A 41 2.96 -12.73 -19.94
C LEU A 41 4.04 -13.72 -19.51
N SER A 42 4.70 -14.39 -20.47
CA SER A 42 5.81 -15.30 -20.18
C SER A 42 7.05 -14.56 -19.66
N ALA A 43 7.28 -13.31 -20.07
CA ALA A 43 8.33 -12.47 -19.51
C ALA A 43 8.04 -12.12 -18.04
N LEU A 44 6.79 -11.74 -17.73
CA LEU A 44 6.33 -11.54 -16.34
C LEU A 44 6.50 -12.81 -15.49
N ALA A 45 6.09 -13.97 -16.01
CA ALA A 45 6.23 -15.25 -15.31
C ALA A 45 7.68 -15.64 -15.01
N ARG A 46 8.64 -15.16 -15.80
CA ARG A 46 10.08 -15.34 -15.56
C ARG A 46 10.70 -14.23 -14.70
N HIS A 47 9.89 -13.29 -14.21
CA HIS A 47 10.32 -12.07 -13.53
C HIS A 47 11.31 -11.24 -14.37
N ASP A 48 11.22 -11.35 -15.69
CA ASP A 48 12.06 -10.63 -16.66
C ASP A 48 11.35 -9.33 -17.07
N MET A 49 11.42 -8.35 -16.17
CA MET A 49 10.76 -7.05 -16.36
C MET A 49 11.29 -6.32 -17.60
N SER A 50 12.60 -6.42 -17.89
CA SER A 50 13.21 -5.81 -19.07
C SER A 50 12.54 -6.30 -20.35
N SER A 51 12.42 -7.62 -20.52
CA SER A 51 11.76 -8.20 -21.69
C SER A 51 10.28 -7.83 -21.73
N ALA A 52 9.59 -7.79 -20.58
CA ALA A 52 8.17 -7.40 -20.54
C ALA A 52 7.95 -5.95 -20.99
N LEU A 53 8.81 -5.02 -20.54
CA LEU A 53 8.76 -3.61 -20.94
C LEU A 53 9.12 -3.43 -22.42
N GLU A 54 10.13 -4.14 -22.92
CA GLU A 54 10.52 -4.11 -24.34
C GLU A 54 9.39 -4.62 -25.24
N ILE A 55 8.78 -5.77 -24.91
CA ILE A 55 7.64 -6.32 -25.68
C ILE A 55 6.44 -5.35 -25.65
N ALA A 56 6.22 -4.67 -24.53
CA ALA A 56 5.14 -3.71 -24.38
C ALA A 56 5.44 -2.31 -24.94
N ASP A 57 6.64 -2.09 -25.49
CA ASP A 57 7.15 -0.80 -25.94
C ASP A 57 7.13 0.31 -24.85
N ILE A 58 7.29 -0.10 -23.59
CA ILE A 58 7.25 0.80 -22.43
C ILE A 58 8.66 1.28 -22.10
N HIS A 59 8.89 2.57 -22.32
CA HIS A 59 10.15 3.23 -21.99
C HIS A 59 10.02 3.97 -20.67
N LEU A 60 10.68 3.45 -19.62
CA LEU A 60 10.70 4.14 -18.33
C LEU A 60 11.52 5.44 -18.46
N PRO A 61 11.02 6.57 -17.94
CA PRO A 61 11.82 7.78 -17.80
C PRO A 61 13.08 7.46 -17.02
N LYS A 62 14.24 7.93 -17.49
CA LYS A 62 15.47 7.82 -16.70
C LYS A 62 15.33 8.70 -15.48
N GLU A 63 15.12 8.11 -14.31
CA GLU A 63 15.26 8.83 -13.05
C GLU A 63 16.71 9.33 -12.95
N HIS A 64 16.87 10.65 -12.81
CA HIS A 64 18.17 11.34 -12.64
C HIS A 64 19.13 11.35 -13.84
N GLY A 65 18.66 11.72 -15.03
CA GLY A 65 19.50 12.52 -15.91
C GLY A 65 19.49 13.96 -15.40
N ALA A 66 20.57 14.44 -14.79
CA ALA A 66 20.76 15.86 -14.55
C ALA A 66 20.33 16.59 -15.83
N ALA A 67 19.30 17.45 -15.72
CA ALA A 67 19.03 18.42 -16.77
C ALA A 67 20.35 19.16 -16.96
N SER A 68 21.05 18.84 -18.04
CA SER A 68 22.15 19.67 -18.48
C SER A 68 21.48 21.03 -18.78
N ASP A 69 22.04 22.11 -18.23
CA ASP A 69 21.48 23.48 -18.26
C ASP A 69 21.26 24.00 -19.71
N ASP A 70 21.70 23.22 -20.69
CA ASP A 70 21.61 23.43 -22.13
C ASP A 70 20.43 22.68 -22.79
N GLY A 71 19.61 21.92 -22.05
CA GLY A 71 18.38 21.29 -22.54
C GLY A 71 18.57 20.22 -23.62
N ALA A 72 19.82 19.84 -23.93
CA ALA A 72 20.17 19.03 -25.09
C ALA A 72 19.99 17.51 -24.88
N GLY A 73 19.65 17.07 -23.66
CA GLY A 73 19.48 15.65 -23.29
C GLY A 73 18.05 15.22 -22.95
N ALA A 74 17.08 16.13 -22.96
CA ALA A 74 15.70 15.79 -22.64
C ALA A 74 15.07 15.06 -23.83
N GLN A 75 14.84 13.75 -23.68
CA GLN A 75 13.99 13.04 -24.65
C GLN A 75 12.57 13.60 -24.56
N PRO A 76 11.86 13.77 -25.69
CA PRO A 76 10.46 14.16 -25.67
C PRO A 76 9.67 13.24 -24.75
N ILE A 77 8.94 13.81 -23.79
CA ILE A 77 8.06 13.04 -22.92
C ILE A 77 6.91 12.56 -23.80
N ASP A 78 6.77 11.25 -23.98
CA ASP A 78 5.57 10.68 -24.58
C ASP A 78 4.39 10.96 -23.65
N THR A 79 3.46 11.78 -24.12
CA THR A 79 2.24 12.17 -23.38
C THR A 79 1.04 11.35 -23.80
N THR A 80 1.24 10.31 -24.62
CA THR A 80 0.20 9.42 -25.11
C THR A 80 0.34 8.02 -24.51
N GLY A 81 -0.73 7.22 -24.56
CA GLY A 81 -0.72 5.81 -24.15
C GLY A 81 0.00 5.54 -22.83
N ALA A 82 1.04 4.70 -22.90
CA ALA A 82 1.87 4.31 -21.75
C ALA A 82 2.53 5.50 -21.05
N GLY A 83 3.04 6.48 -21.80
CA GLY A 83 3.76 7.63 -21.25
C GLY A 83 2.87 8.50 -20.36
N SER A 84 1.59 8.68 -20.73
CA SER A 84 0.61 9.37 -19.88
C SER A 84 0.37 8.67 -18.54
N MET A 85 0.34 7.33 -18.53
CA MET A 85 0.15 6.54 -17.32
C MET A 85 1.41 6.57 -16.43
N LEU A 86 2.60 6.50 -17.04
CA LEU A 86 3.87 6.65 -16.33
C LEU A 86 3.97 8.01 -15.63
N LEU A 87 3.44 9.09 -16.21
CA LEU A 87 3.40 10.40 -15.56
C LEU A 87 2.36 10.50 -14.42
N ALA A 88 1.41 9.57 -14.36
CA ALA A 88 0.28 9.64 -13.43
C ALA A 88 0.58 9.08 -12.03
N GLY A 89 1.72 8.41 -11.83
CA GLY A 89 2.09 7.82 -10.55
C GLY A 89 3.56 7.46 -10.43
N SER A 90 3.99 7.10 -9.22
CA SER A 90 5.35 6.62 -8.94
C SER A 90 5.64 5.29 -9.65
N HIS A 91 6.89 5.06 -10.03
CA HIS A 91 7.38 3.81 -10.62
C HIS A 91 8.01 2.88 -9.57
N ASP A 92 7.87 3.17 -8.28
CA ASP A 92 8.45 2.37 -7.20
C ASP A 92 8.02 0.90 -7.22
N LEU A 93 6.80 0.61 -7.67
CA LEU A 93 6.27 -0.75 -7.83
C LEU A 93 6.57 -1.37 -9.22
N LEU A 94 7.19 -0.62 -10.15
CA LEU A 94 7.74 -1.16 -11.40
C LEU A 94 9.15 -1.68 -11.17
N ARG A 95 9.28 -2.68 -10.29
CA ARG A 95 10.56 -3.33 -9.97
C ARG A 95 10.43 -4.84 -9.99
N PRO A 96 11.50 -5.59 -10.34
CA PRO A 96 11.44 -7.05 -10.39
C PRO A 96 11.03 -7.72 -9.08
N SER A 97 11.42 -7.15 -7.92
CA SER A 97 11.06 -7.66 -6.60
C SER A 97 9.58 -7.50 -6.26
N ALA A 98 8.86 -6.62 -6.96
CA ALA A 98 7.45 -6.39 -6.76
C ALA A 98 6.57 -7.21 -7.73
N LEU A 99 7.17 -7.97 -8.65
CA LEU A 99 6.42 -8.84 -9.58
C LEU A 99 5.83 -10.05 -8.85
N SER A 100 4.54 -10.29 -9.10
CA SER A 100 3.80 -11.47 -8.66
C SER A 100 4.20 -12.73 -9.44
N SER A 101 4.00 -13.90 -8.83
CA SER A 101 4.13 -15.19 -9.51
C SER A 101 2.99 -15.37 -10.51
N LEU A 102 3.36 -15.72 -11.75
CA LEU A 102 2.41 -15.98 -12.83
C LEU A 102 2.62 -17.39 -13.40
N LYS A 103 1.59 -18.23 -13.39
CA LYS A 103 1.65 -19.63 -13.87
C LYS A 103 0.42 -19.99 -14.69
N ASP A 104 0.46 -21.16 -15.35
CA ASP A 104 -0.66 -21.76 -16.07
C ASP A 104 -1.34 -20.82 -17.10
N ILE A 105 -0.51 -20.05 -17.80
CA ILE A 105 -0.96 -19.08 -18.81
C ILE A 105 -1.56 -19.81 -20.01
N ALA A 106 -2.86 -19.62 -20.25
CA ALA A 106 -3.52 -20.11 -21.45
C ALA A 106 -4.48 -19.06 -22.05
N VAL A 107 -4.56 -19.06 -23.38
CA VAL A 107 -5.56 -18.27 -24.12
C VAL A 107 -6.90 -18.95 -23.96
N VAL A 108 -7.93 -18.20 -23.57
CA VAL A 108 -9.31 -18.70 -23.45
C VAL A 108 -10.25 -18.09 -24.46
N ASP A 109 -9.96 -16.89 -24.96
CA ASP A 109 -10.72 -16.25 -26.02
C ASP A 109 -9.83 -15.36 -26.90
N SER A 110 -10.19 -15.23 -28.17
CA SER A 110 -9.52 -14.36 -29.14
C SER A 110 -10.52 -13.94 -30.22
N THR A 111 -10.74 -12.64 -30.35
CA THR A 111 -11.73 -12.06 -31.26
C THR A 111 -11.12 -10.90 -32.05
N ILE A 112 -11.34 -10.89 -33.36
CA ILE A 112 -11.01 -9.76 -34.24
C ILE A 112 -12.16 -8.75 -34.17
N ASN A 113 -11.86 -7.52 -33.79
CA ASN A 113 -12.83 -6.43 -33.66
C ASN A 113 -13.14 -5.79 -35.02
N PRO A 114 -14.27 -5.07 -35.16
CA PRO A 114 -14.66 -4.42 -36.41
C PRO A 114 -13.66 -3.37 -36.94
N ASP A 115 -12.86 -2.78 -36.05
CA ASP A 115 -11.83 -1.80 -36.37
C ASP A 115 -10.48 -2.42 -36.79
N GLY A 116 -10.39 -3.75 -36.81
CA GLY A 116 -9.18 -4.49 -37.17
C GLY A 116 -8.21 -4.73 -36.01
N THR A 117 -8.52 -4.26 -34.79
CA THR A 117 -7.80 -4.66 -33.58
C THR A 117 -8.20 -6.09 -33.17
N GLU A 118 -7.37 -6.75 -32.37
CA GLU A 118 -7.67 -8.09 -31.83
C GLU A 118 -7.70 -8.04 -30.31
N THR A 119 -8.79 -8.56 -29.73
CA THR A 119 -8.96 -8.74 -28.29
C THR A 119 -8.59 -10.17 -27.94
N VAL A 120 -7.66 -10.38 -27.01
CA VAL A 120 -7.23 -11.70 -26.54
C VAL A 120 -7.35 -11.79 -25.04
N THR A 121 -8.01 -12.84 -24.56
CA THR A 121 -8.22 -13.07 -23.13
C THR A 121 -7.43 -14.29 -22.68
N PHE A 122 -6.72 -14.12 -21.58
CA PHE A 122 -5.89 -15.15 -20.95
C PHE A 122 -6.40 -15.47 -19.56
N ASN A 123 -6.43 -16.76 -19.22
CA ASN A 123 -6.45 -17.20 -17.84
C ASN A 123 -5.04 -17.56 -17.36
N PHE A 124 -4.82 -17.45 -16.06
CA PHE A 124 -3.55 -17.78 -15.42
C PHE A 124 -3.76 -17.88 -13.90
N GLU A 125 -2.77 -18.43 -13.21
CA GLU A 125 -2.66 -18.35 -11.75
C GLU A 125 -1.74 -17.18 -11.38
N LEU A 126 -2.26 -16.24 -10.59
CA LEU A 126 -1.58 -15.04 -10.09
C LEU A 126 -1.43 -15.15 -8.56
N ASP A 127 -0.20 -15.36 -8.08
CA ASP A 127 0.10 -15.65 -6.67
C ASP A 127 -0.83 -16.73 -6.07
N GLY A 128 -0.98 -17.87 -6.74
CA GLY A 128 -1.84 -18.96 -6.25
C GLY A 128 -3.33 -18.80 -6.55
N ARG A 129 -3.76 -17.71 -7.18
CA ARG A 129 -5.19 -17.43 -7.45
C ARG A 129 -5.51 -17.38 -8.93
N SER A 130 -6.52 -18.14 -9.34
CA SER A 130 -7.02 -18.10 -10.72
C SER A 130 -7.51 -16.70 -11.06
N SER A 131 -6.95 -16.13 -12.12
CA SER A 131 -7.19 -14.77 -12.59
C SER A 131 -7.30 -14.72 -14.11
N GLN A 132 -7.81 -13.62 -14.64
CA GLN A 132 -7.99 -13.40 -16.07
C GLN A 132 -7.64 -11.96 -16.43
N SER A 133 -6.99 -11.79 -17.59
CA SER A 133 -6.76 -10.48 -18.20
C SER A 133 -7.13 -10.50 -19.67
N THR A 134 -7.65 -9.38 -20.14
CA THR A 134 -7.99 -9.15 -21.55
C THR A 134 -7.10 -8.03 -22.09
N PHE A 135 -6.50 -8.28 -23.24
CA PHE A 135 -5.60 -7.34 -23.91
C PHE A 135 -6.11 -7.05 -25.31
N THR A 136 -6.04 -5.78 -25.71
CA THR A 136 -6.34 -5.35 -27.08
C THR A 136 -5.03 -5.00 -27.77
N VAL A 137 -4.79 -5.63 -28.91
CA VAL A 137 -3.58 -5.47 -29.70
C VAL A 137 -3.91 -5.15 -31.15
N GLN A 138 -2.98 -4.53 -31.86
CA GLN A 138 -3.11 -4.24 -33.28
C GLN A 138 -1.84 -4.57 -34.03
N ARG A 139 -1.95 -4.76 -35.35
CA ARG A 139 -0.79 -5.04 -36.20
C ARG A 139 0.02 -3.76 -36.39
N SER A 140 1.29 -3.79 -36.05
CA SER A 140 2.23 -2.66 -36.19
C SER A 140 3.18 -2.80 -37.39
N GLY A 141 3.06 -3.87 -38.17
CA GLY A 141 3.84 -4.09 -39.39
C GLY A 141 4.15 -5.55 -39.66
N ALA A 142 5.30 -5.80 -40.29
CA ALA A 142 5.79 -7.15 -40.51
C ALA A 142 7.32 -7.25 -40.33
N ARG A 143 7.76 -8.15 -39.44
CA ARG A 143 9.15 -8.52 -39.26
C ARG A 143 9.61 -9.43 -40.40
N PHE A 144 10.79 -9.16 -40.95
CA PHE A 144 11.35 -9.84 -42.14
C PHE A 144 10.40 -9.87 -43.35
N GLY A 145 9.45 -8.94 -43.42
CA GLY A 145 8.48 -8.80 -44.51
C GLY A 145 7.37 -9.87 -44.56
N VAL A 146 7.36 -10.85 -43.65
CA VAL A 146 6.40 -11.98 -43.71
C VAL A 146 5.75 -12.35 -42.39
N PHE A 147 6.36 -11.98 -41.24
CA PHE A 147 5.82 -12.29 -39.92
C PHE A 147 5.15 -11.06 -39.35
N ALA A 148 3.89 -11.16 -38.92
CA ALA A 148 3.19 -10.02 -38.35
C ALA A 148 3.90 -9.49 -37.10
N ASP A 149 3.99 -8.17 -37.01
CA ASP A 149 4.38 -7.47 -35.79
C ASP A 149 3.13 -6.91 -35.11
N TRP A 150 3.19 -6.80 -33.79
CA TRP A 150 2.06 -6.46 -32.94
C TRP A 150 2.45 -5.43 -31.91
N GLU A 151 1.49 -4.61 -31.52
CA GLU A 151 1.61 -3.65 -30.43
C GLU A 151 0.33 -3.63 -29.59
N PHE A 152 0.46 -3.22 -28.33
CA PHE A 152 -0.70 -3.03 -27.47
C PHE A 152 -1.44 -1.74 -27.84
N VAL A 153 -2.75 -1.83 -28.05
CA VAL A 153 -3.61 -0.63 -28.21
C VAL A 153 -3.72 0.11 -26.88
N THR A 154 -3.88 -0.64 -25.78
CA THR A 154 -3.82 -0.12 -24.42
C THR A 154 -2.61 -0.71 -23.73
N ALA A 155 -1.69 0.15 -23.30
CA ALA A 155 -0.49 -0.27 -22.59
C ALA A 155 -0.85 -1.21 -21.42
N PRO A 156 -0.12 -2.31 -21.21
CA PRO A 156 -0.38 -3.27 -20.14
C PRO A 156 0.14 -2.72 -18.79
N LEU A 157 -0.39 -1.55 -18.43
CA LEU A 157 -0.14 -0.83 -17.20
C LEU A 157 -1.45 -0.65 -16.44
N THR A 158 -1.38 -0.66 -15.13
CA THR A 158 -2.48 -0.32 -14.23
C THR A 158 -1.99 0.73 -13.23
N ILE A 159 -2.88 1.62 -12.79
CA ILE A 159 -2.59 2.54 -11.68
C ILE A 159 -3.18 1.96 -10.40
N VAL A 160 -2.34 1.62 -9.44
CA VAL A 160 -2.76 1.31 -8.07
C VAL A 160 -2.76 2.62 -7.27
N ARG A 161 -3.96 3.07 -6.91
CA ARG A 161 -4.16 4.22 -6.03
C ARG A 161 -4.30 3.74 -4.60
N LEU A 162 -3.19 3.72 -3.87
CA LEU A 162 -3.10 3.24 -2.49
C LEU A 162 -3.23 4.41 -1.51
N THR A 163 -4.09 4.25 -0.52
CA THR A 163 -4.11 5.11 0.68
C THR A 163 -3.61 4.29 1.86
N VAL A 164 -2.49 4.70 2.45
CA VAL A 164 -2.01 4.17 3.73
C VAL A 164 -2.58 5.06 4.82
N LEU A 165 -3.47 4.50 5.65
CA LEU A 165 -4.08 5.23 6.75
C LEU A 165 -3.20 5.16 8.00
N ASN A 166 -3.09 6.27 8.72
CA ASN A 166 -2.41 6.40 10.02
C ASN A 166 -0.90 6.06 10.02
N ALA A 167 -0.29 5.86 8.84
CA ALA A 167 1.15 5.69 8.64
C ALA A 167 1.53 6.08 7.19
N GLN A 168 2.83 6.24 6.93
CA GLN A 168 3.33 6.43 5.55
C GLN A 168 4.02 5.18 5.04
N GLU A 169 4.65 4.41 5.92
CA GLU A 169 5.40 3.22 5.57
C GLU A 169 4.42 2.08 5.23
N PHE A 170 4.77 1.31 4.22
CA PHE A 170 4.09 0.06 3.90
C PHE A 170 5.08 -0.91 3.25
N THR A 171 4.74 -2.18 3.29
CA THR A 171 5.48 -3.22 2.58
C THR A 171 4.60 -3.73 1.46
N ALA A 172 5.15 -3.88 0.25
CA ALA A 172 4.49 -4.56 -0.87
C ALA A 172 5.37 -5.70 -1.36
N ASN A 173 4.83 -6.93 -1.37
CA ASN A 173 5.56 -8.15 -1.77
C ASN A 173 6.92 -8.31 -1.04
N GLY A 174 6.97 -7.93 0.24
CA GLY A 174 8.17 -8.01 1.08
C GLY A 174 9.19 -6.89 0.90
N SER A 175 8.95 -5.91 0.01
CA SER A 175 9.78 -4.71 -0.13
C SER A 175 9.15 -3.52 0.60
N GLU A 176 9.97 -2.74 1.31
CA GLU A 176 9.52 -1.57 2.08
C GLU A 176 9.44 -0.32 1.20
N PHE A 177 8.40 0.49 1.44
CA PHE A 177 8.11 1.73 0.74
C PHE A 177 7.56 2.78 1.71
N VAL A 178 7.66 4.04 1.30
CA VAL A 178 7.06 5.18 2.03
C VAL A 178 6.13 5.91 1.08
N ALA A 179 4.86 6.04 1.47
CA ALA A 179 3.89 6.84 0.74
C ALA A 179 4.26 8.33 0.83
N PRO A 180 4.11 9.11 -0.25
CA PRO A 180 4.41 10.54 -0.24
C PRO A 180 3.72 11.36 0.86
N ALA A 181 2.54 10.93 1.29
CA ALA A 181 1.78 11.54 2.37
C ALA A 181 0.89 10.52 3.08
N GLN A 182 0.73 10.70 4.38
CA GLN A 182 -0.20 9.93 5.22
C GLN A 182 -1.65 10.25 4.82
N ASP A 183 -2.55 9.26 4.92
CA ASP A 183 -4.00 9.41 4.73
C ASP A 183 -4.43 9.96 3.36
N THR A 184 -3.49 10.04 2.41
CA THR A 184 -3.70 10.63 1.09
C THR A 184 -3.51 9.57 0.00
N PRO A 185 -4.43 9.47 -0.98
CA PRO A 185 -4.27 8.51 -2.07
C PRO A 185 -3.04 8.82 -2.92
N SER A 186 -2.12 7.86 -2.99
CA SER A 186 -0.89 7.91 -3.80
C SER A 186 -1.00 6.94 -4.98
N ALA A 187 -0.58 7.38 -6.16
CA ALA A 187 -0.66 6.58 -7.38
C ALA A 187 0.67 5.86 -7.63
N TYR A 188 0.59 4.55 -7.87
CA TYR A 188 1.70 3.69 -8.24
C TYR A 188 1.38 3.01 -9.57
N VAL A 189 2.29 3.11 -10.52
CA VAL A 189 2.15 2.45 -11.82
C VAL A 189 2.68 1.03 -11.69
N VAL A 190 1.98 0.06 -12.28
CA VAL A 190 2.34 -1.37 -12.22
C VAL A 190 2.08 -2.04 -13.57
N LEU A 191 2.77 -3.14 -13.87
CA LEU A 191 2.51 -3.96 -15.05
C LEU A 191 1.24 -4.80 -14.85
N THR A 192 0.52 -5.10 -15.94
CA THR A 192 -0.71 -5.91 -15.91
C THR A 192 -0.49 -7.27 -16.57
N PRO A 193 -0.76 -8.41 -15.92
CA PRO A 193 -1.29 -8.54 -14.58
C PRO A 193 -0.20 -8.38 -13.50
N SER A 194 -0.58 -7.84 -12.36
CA SER A 194 0.21 -7.91 -11.12
C SER A 194 -0.67 -8.07 -9.90
N SER A 195 -0.08 -8.60 -8.83
CA SER A 195 -0.70 -8.76 -7.52
C SER A 195 0.27 -8.28 -6.44
N PHE A 196 -0.25 -7.57 -5.44
CA PHE A 196 0.53 -7.04 -4.33
C PHE A 196 -0.09 -7.43 -3.00
N ASP A 197 0.67 -8.15 -2.18
CA ASP A 197 0.39 -8.30 -0.75
C ASP A 197 0.95 -7.07 -0.04
N ILE A 198 0.04 -6.18 0.36
CA ILE A 198 0.37 -4.91 1.01
C ILE A 198 0.14 -5.05 2.51
N THR A 199 1.18 -4.75 3.29
CA THR A 199 1.19 -4.93 4.75
C THR A 199 1.89 -3.75 5.45
N HIS A 200 1.76 -3.70 6.78
CA HIS A 200 2.58 -2.82 7.63
C HIS A 200 2.83 -3.53 8.96
N ALA A 201 4.07 -3.52 9.43
CA ALA A 201 4.43 -3.98 10.76
C ALA A 201 5.63 -3.18 11.26
N SER A 202 5.50 -2.59 12.45
CA SER A 202 6.57 -1.88 13.16
C SER A 202 6.51 -2.21 14.66
N THR A 203 7.38 -1.60 15.46
CA THR A 203 7.39 -1.78 16.93
C THR A 203 6.01 -1.51 17.55
N PHE A 204 5.31 -0.48 17.07
CA PHE A 204 4.06 0.01 17.69
C PHE A 204 2.82 -0.09 16.82
N LEU A 205 2.98 -0.31 15.51
CA LEU A 205 1.87 -0.30 14.57
C LEU A 205 1.81 -1.61 13.77
N LYS A 206 0.61 -1.97 13.33
CA LYS A 206 0.35 -3.12 12.47
C LYS A 206 -0.80 -2.84 11.52
N ALA A 207 -0.86 -3.57 10.41
CA ALA A 207 -2.03 -3.60 9.53
C ALA A 207 -2.40 -5.04 9.18
N GLU A 208 -3.69 -5.28 8.98
CA GLU A 208 -4.14 -6.52 8.34
C GLU A 208 -3.69 -6.51 6.87
N PRO A 209 -3.04 -7.57 6.37
CA PRO A 209 -2.65 -7.66 4.98
C PRO A 209 -3.83 -7.48 4.03
N ILE A 210 -3.65 -6.65 3.01
CA ILE A 210 -4.58 -6.52 1.89
C ILE A 210 -3.93 -7.02 0.62
N VAL A 211 -4.73 -7.58 -0.28
CA VAL A 211 -4.24 -8.00 -1.58
C VAL A 211 -4.84 -7.16 -2.69
N VAL A 212 -3.98 -6.57 -3.50
CA VAL A 212 -4.37 -5.70 -4.62
C VAL A 212 -4.03 -6.38 -5.92
N SER A 213 -5.04 -6.67 -6.74
CA SER A 213 -4.87 -7.29 -8.06
C SER A 213 -5.12 -6.27 -9.17
N ALA A 214 -4.12 -6.08 -10.01
CA ALA A 214 -4.16 -5.24 -11.21
C ALA A 214 -4.21 -6.15 -12.44
N THR A 215 -5.41 -6.53 -12.88
CA THR A 215 -5.62 -7.50 -13.97
C THR A 215 -6.20 -6.89 -15.25
N GLU A 216 -6.49 -5.60 -15.27
CA GLU A 216 -7.09 -4.92 -16.42
C GLU A 216 -6.17 -3.80 -16.94
N PRO A 217 -5.65 -3.91 -18.18
CA PRO A 217 -4.81 -2.89 -18.79
C PRO A 217 -5.52 -1.53 -18.85
N GLY A 218 -4.80 -0.44 -18.58
CA GLY A 218 -5.34 0.92 -18.58
C GLY A 218 -6.24 1.28 -17.38
N SER A 219 -6.53 0.32 -16.49
CA SER A 219 -7.44 0.55 -15.37
C SER A 219 -6.78 1.29 -14.20
N THR A 220 -7.61 1.74 -13.25
CA THR A 220 -7.17 2.25 -11.94
C THR A 220 -7.83 1.44 -10.84
N VAL A 221 -7.02 0.80 -10.00
CA VAL A 221 -7.45 0.06 -8.82
C VAL A 221 -7.25 0.93 -7.60
N ARG A 222 -8.24 1.00 -6.70
CA ARG A 222 -8.12 1.71 -5.42
C ARG A 222 -7.93 0.72 -4.29
N ALA A 223 -6.97 1.00 -3.42
CA ALA A 223 -6.66 0.18 -2.25
C ALA A 223 -6.48 1.05 -1.01
N ARG A 224 -6.77 0.49 0.15
CA ARG A 224 -6.62 1.16 1.45
C ARG A 224 -6.03 0.19 2.45
N LEU A 225 -4.88 0.54 3.00
CA LEU A 225 -4.25 -0.17 4.11
C LEU A 225 -4.57 0.58 5.40
N ASP A 226 -5.24 -0.08 6.36
CA ASP A 226 -5.57 0.51 7.65
C ASP A 226 -4.53 0.11 8.69
N VAL A 227 -3.69 1.06 9.10
CA VAL A 227 -2.66 0.84 10.11
C VAL A 227 -3.23 1.20 11.48
N VAL A 228 -3.12 0.27 12.42
CA VAL A 228 -3.66 0.37 13.78
C VAL A 228 -2.56 0.25 14.83
N ALA A 229 -2.80 0.80 16.01
CA ALA A 229 -2.00 0.56 17.19
C ALA A 229 -1.94 -0.94 17.50
N ASN A 230 -0.74 -1.47 17.75
CA ASN A 230 -0.57 -2.85 18.20
C ASN A 230 -0.59 -2.95 19.73
N GLU A 231 -0.54 -4.19 20.22
CA GLU A 231 -0.57 -4.51 21.64
C GLU A 231 0.64 -3.94 22.40
N ALA A 232 1.80 -3.82 21.75
CA ALA A 232 3.00 -3.27 22.35
C ALA A 232 2.87 -1.76 22.61
N LEU A 233 2.24 -1.01 21.69
CA LEU A 233 1.95 0.41 21.88
C LEU A 233 0.98 0.61 23.05
N ILE A 234 -0.14 -0.12 23.04
CA ILE A 234 -1.15 -0.05 24.11
C ILE A 234 -0.51 -0.36 25.47
N ALA A 235 0.30 -1.42 25.55
CA ALA A 235 0.96 -1.80 26.80
C ALA A 235 2.01 -0.78 27.25
N LYS A 236 2.74 -0.13 26.31
CA LYS A 236 3.70 0.92 26.64
C LYS A 236 2.97 2.15 27.19
N VAL A 237 1.94 2.64 26.49
CA VAL A 237 1.16 3.79 26.94
C VAL A 237 0.46 3.51 28.26
N GLN A 238 -0.09 2.32 28.48
CA GLN A 238 -0.68 1.93 29.77
C GLN A 238 0.32 2.06 30.92
N ARG A 239 1.54 1.55 30.76
CA ARG A 239 2.56 1.66 31.82
C ARG A 239 2.95 3.11 32.14
N GLU A 240 3.09 3.95 31.12
CA GLU A 240 3.44 5.37 31.31
C GLU A 240 2.28 6.15 31.98
N VAL A 241 1.05 5.90 31.55
CA VAL A 241 -0.15 6.51 32.16
C VAL A 241 -0.31 6.06 33.61
N ASP A 242 -0.17 4.77 33.89
CA ASP A 242 -0.27 4.22 35.25
C ASP A 242 0.82 4.82 36.15
N GLY A 243 2.06 4.86 35.69
CA GLY A 243 3.19 5.44 36.43
C GLY A 243 3.02 6.93 36.73
N TYR A 244 2.50 7.70 35.78
CA TYR A 244 2.18 9.12 35.99
C TYR A 244 1.03 9.31 37.02
N LEU A 245 -0.01 8.48 36.97
CA LEU A 245 -1.09 8.52 37.94
C LEU A 245 -0.62 8.11 39.34
N ASP A 246 0.32 7.17 39.43
CA ASP A 246 0.97 6.76 40.67
C ASP A 246 1.79 7.90 41.27
N GLU A 247 2.57 8.61 40.46
CA GLU A 247 3.31 9.80 40.89
C GLU A 247 2.36 10.89 41.40
N CYS A 248 1.23 11.10 40.70
CA CYS A 248 0.16 11.98 41.17
C CYS A 248 -0.38 11.58 42.55
N ALA A 249 -0.58 10.29 42.81
CA ALA A 249 -1.07 9.78 44.08
C ALA A 249 -0.06 9.94 45.24
N THR A 250 1.20 10.28 44.96
CA THR A 250 2.17 10.62 46.02
C THR A 250 1.99 12.03 46.58
N GLN A 251 1.24 12.90 45.90
CA GLN A 251 1.03 14.29 46.33
C GLN A 251 0.07 14.34 47.52
N VAL A 252 0.50 14.99 48.60
CA VAL A 252 -0.22 15.05 49.89
C VAL A 252 -1.17 16.24 50.03
N VAL A 253 -1.85 16.62 48.95
CA VAL A 253 -2.76 17.78 48.88
C VAL A 253 -4.12 17.38 48.29
N LEU A 254 -5.20 18.11 48.61
CA LEU A 254 -6.54 17.80 48.10
C LEU A 254 -6.70 18.04 46.59
N LEU A 255 -5.90 18.94 46.02
CA LEU A 255 -5.90 19.31 44.61
C LEU A 255 -4.47 19.19 44.08
N PRO A 256 -3.99 17.95 43.80
CA PRO A 256 -2.65 17.73 43.27
C PRO A 256 -2.41 18.54 41.99
N THR A 257 -1.25 19.20 41.90
CA THR A 257 -0.94 20.04 40.74
C THR A 257 -0.62 19.15 39.56
N GLY A 258 -1.23 19.45 38.41
CA GLY A 258 -0.99 18.72 37.18
C GLY A 258 -1.45 17.27 37.24
N CYS A 259 -2.51 16.97 38.00
CA CYS A 259 -3.12 15.65 38.07
C CYS A 259 -4.60 15.72 37.67
N PRO A 260 -5.17 14.65 37.10
CA PRO A 260 -6.53 14.67 36.58
C PRO A 260 -7.61 14.52 37.67
N PHE A 261 -7.23 14.33 38.93
CA PHE A 261 -8.14 14.18 40.06
C PHE A 261 -7.89 15.21 41.15
N GLY A 262 -8.92 15.49 41.94
CA GLY A 262 -8.86 16.35 43.09
C GLY A 262 -10.22 16.43 43.78
N GLN A 263 -10.21 16.69 45.08
CA GLN A 263 -11.44 16.75 45.88
C GLN A 263 -11.49 18.05 46.68
N PRO A 264 -12.21 19.09 46.20
CA PRO A 264 -12.44 20.27 47.01
C PRO A 264 -13.25 19.90 48.25
N MET A 265 -12.90 20.50 49.39
CA MET A 265 -13.60 20.29 50.66
C MET A 265 -13.82 21.63 51.36
N SER A 266 -15.02 21.82 51.90
CA SER A 266 -15.35 23.00 52.73
C SER A 266 -14.93 22.83 54.19
N ASN A 267 -14.80 21.59 54.65
CA ASN A 267 -14.39 21.25 56.02
C ASN A 267 -12.89 21.45 56.22
N ARG A 268 -12.47 21.63 57.48
CA ARG A 268 -11.06 21.80 57.81
C ARG A 268 -10.33 20.46 57.80
N ILE A 269 -9.22 20.37 57.08
CA ILE A 269 -8.39 19.16 57.02
C ILE A 269 -7.66 18.95 58.36
N VAL A 270 -7.73 17.72 58.87
CA VAL A 270 -7.17 17.30 60.17
C VAL A 270 -5.92 16.44 59.97
N THR A 271 -5.96 15.46 59.07
CA THR A 271 -4.80 14.63 58.71
C THR A 271 -4.29 15.00 57.32
N THR A 272 -3.09 14.54 57.00
CA THR A 272 -2.56 14.63 55.65
C THR A 272 -3.44 13.82 54.69
N PRO A 273 -3.86 14.37 53.53
CA PRO A 273 -4.53 13.60 52.48
C PRO A 273 -3.68 12.43 51.99
N GLU A 274 -4.27 11.24 51.94
CA GLU A 274 -3.68 10.03 51.39
C GLU A 274 -4.40 9.65 50.10
N TRP A 275 -3.67 9.64 48.99
CA TRP A 275 -4.18 9.25 47.68
C TRP A 275 -3.65 7.88 47.26
N SER A 276 -4.47 7.15 46.52
CA SER A 276 -4.07 5.99 45.73
C SER A 276 -4.95 5.90 44.49
N ILE A 277 -4.58 5.08 43.50
CA ILE A 277 -5.43 4.87 42.31
C ILE A 277 -6.33 3.65 42.56
N ALA A 278 -7.63 3.88 42.66
CA ALA A 278 -8.62 2.81 42.83
C ALA A 278 -8.88 2.06 41.53
N LYS A 279 -8.87 2.80 40.41
CA LYS A 279 -9.12 2.27 39.06
C LYS A 279 -8.32 3.07 38.04
N TYR A 280 -7.35 2.43 37.40
CA TYR A 280 -6.64 3.00 36.26
C TYR A 280 -7.54 3.05 35.01
N PRO A 281 -7.40 4.07 34.16
CA PRO A 281 -8.12 4.13 32.90
C PRO A 281 -7.54 3.08 31.93
N PRO A 282 -8.36 2.17 31.37
CA PRO A 282 -7.87 1.26 30.34
C PRO A 282 -7.48 2.05 29.09
N VAL A 283 -6.26 1.86 28.61
CA VAL A 283 -5.79 2.51 27.38
C VAL A 283 -6.45 1.88 26.16
N ASN A 284 -7.13 2.71 25.37
CA ASN A 284 -7.56 2.40 24.01
C ASN A 284 -7.18 3.58 23.12
N LEU A 285 -6.54 3.30 21.98
CA LEU A 285 -5.99 4.33 21.09
C LEU A 285 -6.76 4.38 19.78
N THR A 286 -7.11 5.59 19.37
CA THR A 286 -7.66 5.91 18.06
C THR A 286 -6.69 6.81 17.30
N PRO A 287 -6.71 6.86 15.96
CA PRO A 287 -5.91 7.82 15.22
C PRO A 287 -6.16 9.25 15.68
N GLY A 288 -5.09 10.03 15.86
CA GLY A 288 -5.15 11.44 16.19
C GLY A 288 -5.42 12.32 14.96
N ALA A 289 -5.58 13.62 15.18
CA ALA A 289 -5.85 14.59 14.11
C ALA A 289 -4.59 14.94 13.28
N GLU A 290 -3.42 14.83 13.89
CA GLU A 290 -2.13 15.11 13.26
C GLU A 290 -1.44 13.81 12.82
N PRO A 291 -0.58 13.84 11.78
CA PRO A 291 0.22 12.69 11.38
C PRO A 291 1.05 12.13 12.54
N ALA A 292 1.26 10.80 12.53
CA ALA A 292 2.02 10.10 13.58
C ALA A 292 1.53 10.35 15.02
N SER A 293 0.24 10.67 15.20
CA SER A 293 -0.39 10.89 16.51
C SER A 293 -1.53 9.93 16.78
N TRP A 294 -1.69 9.56 18.04
CA TRP A 294 -2.74 8.66 18.54
C TRP A 294 -3.41 9.29 19.74
N LEU A 295 -4.74 9.29 19.75
CA LEU A 295 -5.55 9.79 20.84
C LEU A 295 -6.00 8.63 21.72
N MET A 296 -5.75 8.72 23.01
CA MET A 296 -6.53 8.04 24.02
C MET A 296 -7.72 8.94 24.36
N PRO A 297 -8.96 8.59 23.96
CA PRO A 297 -10.13 9.40 24.28
C PRO A 297 -10.36 9.48 25.80
N ALA A 298 -11.15 10.46 26.22
CA ALA A 298 -11.60 10.61 27.60
C ALA A 298 -12.14 9.28 28.15
N THR A 299 -11.44 8.73 29.13
CA THR A 299 -11.70 7.40 29.72
C THR A 299 -11.81 7.51 31.23
N ASP A 300 -12.85 6.89 31.79
CA ASP A 300 -13.17 6.94 33.22
C ASP A 300 -12.16 6.17 34.09
N ALA A 301 -11.71 6.84 35.14
CA ALA A 301 -10.83 6.33 36.18
C ALA A 301 -11.30 6.80 37.58
N ALA A 302 -10.67 6.27 38.63
CA ALA A 302 -10.97 6.67 40.00
C ALA A 302 -9.72 6.68 40.87
N ALA A 303 -9.57 7.76 41.64
CA ALA A 303 -8.55 7.88 42.68
C ALA A 303 -9.23 7.73 44.04
N HIS A 304 -8.61 7.02 44.98
CA HIS A 304 -9.12 6.87 46.33
C HIS A 304 -8.50 7.95 47.23
N LEU A 305 -9.34 8.71 47.93
CA LEU A 305 -8.90 9.69 48.92
C LEU A 305 -9.34 9.28 50.32
N ARG A 306 -8.35 9.21 51.21
CA ARG A 306 -8.54 9.08 52.65
C ARG A 306 -8.00 10.31 53.38
N VAL A 307 -8.85 10.99 54.14
CA VAL A 307 -8.45 12.15 54.96
C VAL A 307 -9.46 12.42 56.08
N ASP A 308 -8.97 12.73 57.27
CA ASP A 308 -9.84 13.19 58.36
C ASP A 308 -10.16 14.67 58.20
N VAL A 309 -11.43 15.00 58.38
CA VAL A 309 -11.97 16.35 58.24
C VAL A 309 -12.72 16.75 59.50
N ARG A 310 -12.67 18.04 59.82
CA ARG A 310 -13.45 18.66 60.88
C ARG A 310 -14.52 19.56 60.29
N SER A 311 -15.76 19.27 60.66
CA SER A 311 -16.92 20.09 60.31
C SER A 311 -16.71 21.53 60.79
N ILE A 312 -16.90 22.48 59.89
CA ILE A 312 -16.85 23.92 60.22
C ILE A 312 -18.12 24.40 60.94
N PHE A 313 -19.16 23.57 61.01
CA PHE A 313 -20.45 23.94 61.62
C PHE A 313 -20.54 23.53 63.10
N ASP A 314 -20.11 22.30 63.43
CA ASP A 314 -20.26 21.72 64.77
C ASP A 314 -18.96 21.21 65.39
N GLY A 315 -17.84 21.31 64.66
CA GLY A 315 -16.52 20.88 65.13
C GLY A 315 -16.32 19.37 65.23
N SER A 316 -17.30 18.55 64.82
CA SER A 316 -17.17 17.09 64.77
C SER A 316 -16.08 16.66 63.79
N VAL A 317 -15.40 15.54 64.08
CA VAL A 317 -14.37 14.95 63.22
C VAL A 317 -14.92 13.70 62.57
N SER A 318 -14.71 13.56 61.27
CA SER A 318 -15.08 12.37 60.48
C SER A 318 -14.00 12.07 59.44
N THR A 319 -13.97 10.83 58.95
CA THR A 319 -13.05 10.43 57.88
C THR A 319 -13.78 10.50 56.54
N PHE A 320 -13.19 11.22 55.59
CA PHE A 320 -13.52 11.09 54.17
C PHE A 320 -12.68 9.95 53.61
N ASP A 321 -13.33 8.88 53.17
CA ASP A 321 -12.72 7.65 52.67
C ASP A 321 -13.58 7.19 51.48
N LYS A 322 -13.25 7.71 50.29
CA LYS A 322 -14.07 7.54 49.08
C LYS A 322 -13.24 7.59 47.81
N ASP A 323 -13.77 6.92 46.80
CA ASP A 323 -13.31 7.04 45.42
C ASP A 323 -13.82 8.37 44.82
N VAL A 324 -12.90 9.08 44.19
CA VAL A 324 -13.07 10.33 43.47
C VAL A 324 -12.91 10.01 41.99
N ASN A 325 -14.03 10.04 41.27
CA ASN A 325 -14.04 9.77 39.84
C ASN A 325 -13.37 10.91 39.07
N PHE A 326 -12.63 10.54 38.04
CA PHE A 326 -12.07 11.46 37.07
C PHE A 326 -12.06 10.83 35.69
N SER A 327 -11.81 11.64 34.67
CA SER A 327 -11.57 11.17 33.31
C SER A 327 -10.16 11.56 32.91
N ALA A 328 -9.47 10.67 32.19
CA ALA A 328 -8.16 10.93 31.64
C ALA A 328 -8.20 10.80 30.11
N SER A 329 -7.51 11.69 29.42
CA SER A 329 -7.39 11.72 27.96
C SER A 329 -5.95 12.10 27.64
N TYR A 330 -5.35 11.46 26.65
CA TYR A 330 -3.93 11.66 26.33
C TYR A 330 -3.71 11.65 24.82
N LEU A 331 -2.84 12.54 24.34
CA LEU A 331 -2.30 12.49 22.99
C LEU A 331 -0.92 11.83 23.05
N VAL A 332 -0.73 10.81 22.21
CA VAL A 332 0.52 10.06 22.07
C VAL A 332 1.13 10.40 20.72
N THR A 333 2.37 10.90 20.71
CA THR A 333 3.11 11.15 19.47
C THR A 333 4.41 10.37 19.47
N PHE A 334 4.79 9.84 18.31
CA PHE A 334 6.07 9.13 18.16
C PHE A 334 7.23 10.13 18.10
N LEU A 335 8.27 9.83 18.88
CA LEU A 335 9.59 10.45 18.80
C LEU A 335 10.55 9.48 18.10
N PRO A 336 11.77 9.93 17.72
CA PRO A 336 12.82 9.03 17.24
C PRO A 336 13.12 7.89 18.22
N ASP A 337 13.72 6.80 17.72
CA ASP A 337 14.17 5.64 18.51
C ASP A 337 13.08 4.96 19.35
N ASP A 338 11.86 4.90 18.83
CA ASP A 338 10.69 4.29 19.50
C ASP A 338 10.32 4.96 20.84
N GLU A 339 10.75 6.20 21.07
CA GLU A 339 10.28 7.01 22.21
C GLU A 339 8.86 7.54 21.98
N LEU A 340 8.11 7.71 23.06
CA LEU A 340 6.74 8.24 23.02
C LEU A 340 6.66 9.51 23.84
N LEU A 341 6.06 10.55 23.27
CA LEU A 341 5.61 11.72 24.04
C LEU A 341 4.12 11.55 24.32
N ILE A 342 3.76 11.52 25.61
CA ILE A 342 2.37 11.37 26.08
C ILE A 342 1.96 12.67 26.77
N THR A 343 0.99 13.37 26.19
CA THR A 343 0.54 14.68 26.67
C THR A 343 -0.91 14.60 27.12
N ALA A 344 -1.17 14.92 28.39
CA ALA A 344 -2.52 14.99 28.92
C ALA A 344 -3.36 16.01 28.13
N GLN A 345 -4.59 15.60 27.78
CA GLN A 345 -5.57 16.44 27.12
C GLN A 345 -6.64 16.80 28.15
N TYR A 346 -6.83 18.11 28.37
CA TYR A 346 -7.90 18.62 29.20
C TYR A 346 -9.02 19.10 28.28
N PRO A 347 -10.28 18.66 28.47
CA PRO A 347 -11.38 19.26 27.75
C PRO A 347 -11.45 20.76 28.09
N ASP A 348 -11.59 21.59 27.05
CA ASP A 348 -11.86 23.04 27.17
C ASP A 348 -13.20 23.34 27.86
#